data_AF-A0A0B1Y806-F1
#
_entry.id   AF-A0A0B1Y806-F1
#
_cell.length_a   1.000
_cell.length_b   1.000
_cell.length_c   1.000
_cell.angle_alpha   90.00
_cell.angle_beta   90.00
_cell.angle_gamma   90.00
#
_symmetry.space_group_name_H-M   'P 1'
#
loop_
_entity.id
_entity.type
_entity.pdbx_description
1 polymer ?
#
loop_
_entity_poly.entity_id
_entity_poly.type
_entity_poly.pdbx_seq_one_letter_code
_entity_poly.pdbx_strand_id
1 'polypeptide(L)'
;MNARQLFDFNEHFIEWGSPTRDRAMAVMLSISAAFLVLIPVLAIFFTGESRSGFTTGSVFFCIGLLAFGWFAAGVYWYNYLRATELTALCARYRFNRTTRKVYVLRPRQFGGNVVLDWDRVQAHPYWRAPGGLKLEPGFQHDPQLREARANASGGFMMTRGLLLYWPPLDADDPKRKGEELLWVGQWQSGISDWEYIRRFMEEGMNAVPKPEASHYRRKGRSSLMQHYWEDEMDPEIRQAELLGEPDPRRAKISLIGRLLPLPFLFLNSLGQWLCYWPTFPKAWNSDCGQKRREDGIGPEEPLRWKVPA
;
A
#
# COMPACT_ATOMS: atom_id res chain seq x y z
N MET A 1 -10.35 -4.23 -13.46
CA MET A 1 -9.87 -3.73 -12.15
C MET A 1 -10.45 -4.67 -11.11
N ASN A 2 -9.64 -5.14 -10.16
CA ASN A 2 -10.10 -6.18 -9.22
C ASN A 2 -10.21 -5.69 -7.76
N ALA A 3 -9.75 -4.48 -7.43
CA ALA A 3 -9.80 -3.96 -6.05
C ALA A 3 -9.86 -2.42 -5.95
N ARG A 4 -10.03 -1.95 -4.70
CA ARG A 4 -10.03 -0.53 -4.31
C ARG A 4 -8.64 0.09 -4.39
N GLN A 5 -8.33 0.69 -5.53
CA GLN A 5 -7.00 1.24 -5.80
C GLN A 5 -7.00 2.66 -6.34
N LEU A 6 -8.12 3.04 -6.94
CA LEU A 6 -8.29 4.29 -7.62
C LEU A 6 -8.69 5.36 -6.61
N PHE A 7 -7.92 6.43 -6.48
CA PHE A 7 -8.37 7.58 -5.70
C PHE A 7 -9.29 8.46 -6.52
N ASP A 8 -9.03 8.59 -7.81
CA ASP A 8 -9.76 9.50 -8.67
C ASP A 8 -9.67 9.13 -10.16
N PHE A 9 -10.67 9.56 -10.92
CA PHE A 9 -10.78 9.27 -12.35
C PHE A 9 -11.54 10.38 -13.07
N ASN A 10 -10.91 10.94 -14.10
CA ASN A 10 -11.49 11.95 -14.98
C ASN A 10 -10.86 11.91 -16.39
N GLU A 11 -11.36 12.73 -17.31
CA GLU A 11 -10.86 12.93 -18.66
C GLU A 11 -9.38 13.33 -18.74
N HIS A 12 -8.84 14.00 -17.72
CA HIS A 12 -7.46 14.49 -17.73
C HIS A 12 -6.47 13.55 -17.04
N PHE A 13 -6.90 12.89 -15.97
CA PHE A 13 -6.01 12.05 -15.18
C PHE A 13 -6.74 10.94 -14.44
N ILE A 14 -5.95 9.91 -14.08
CA ILE A 14 -6.32 8.89 -13.10
C ILE A 14 -5.36 8.95 -11.93
N GLU A 15 -5.87 8.73 -10.73
CA GLU A 15 -5.07 8.63 -9.52
C GLU A 15 -5.09 7.23 -8.95
N TRP A 16 -3.90 6.68 -8.74
CA TRP A 16 -3.70 5.33 -8.26
C TRP A 16 -2.90 5.33 -6.95
N GLY A 17 -3.19 4.36 -6.08
CA GLY A 17 -2.42 4.14 -4.86
C GLY A 17 -1.32 3.09 -4.97
N SER A 18 -0.41 3.09 -3.99
CA SER A 18 0.48 1.95 -3.75
C SER A 18 -0.30 0.63 -3.52
N PRO A 19 0.27 -0.53 -3.90
CA PRO A 19 -0.27 -1.86 -3.60
C PRO A 19 -0.59 -2.12 -2.13
N THR A 20 0.07 -1.42 -1.21
CA THR A 20 -0.08 -1.64 0.24
C THR A 20 -0.76 -0.45 0.92
N ARG A 21 -1.86 -0.69 1.66
CA ARG A 21 -2.36 0.20 2.75
C ARG A 21 -2.12 -0.38 4.13
N ASP A 22 -2.05 -1.70 4.23
CA ASP A 22 -2.25 -2.38 5.51
C ASP A 22 -1.00 -2.29 6.36
N ARG A 23 -1.10 -1.47 7.40
CA ARG A 23 -0.05 -1.16 8.38
C ARG A 23 -0.21 -1.99 9.65
N ALA A 24 -1.34 -2.70 9.78
CA ALA A 24 -1.68 -3.55 10.90
C ALA A 24 -0.58 -4.54 11.24
N MET A 25 0.02 -5.21 10.27
CA MET A 25 1.07 -6.21 10.53
C MET A 25 2.29 -5.58 11.23
N ALA A 26 2.66 -4.36 10.84
CA ALA A 26 3.78 -3.62 11.38
C ALA A 26 3.52 -3.25 12.85
N VAL A 27 2.34 -2.65 13.10
CA VAL A 27 1.91 -2.29 14.46
C VAL A 27 1.73 -3.53 15.34
N MET A 28 1.18 -4.62 14.78
CA MET A 28 0.98 -5.89 15.48
C MET A 28 2.27 -6.60 15.87
N LEU A 29 3.28 -6.61 15.01
CA LEU A 29 4.59 -7.15 15.38
C LEU A 29 5.22 -6.34 16.51
N SER A 30 5.08 -5.01 16.50
CA SER A 30 5.54 -4.18 17.62
C SER A 30 4.75 -4.41 18.92
N ILE A 31 3.44 -4.61 18.85
CA ILE A 31 2.60 -4.92 20.03
C ILE A 31 2.86 -6.34 20.53
N SER A 32 3.05 -7.30 19.63
CA SER A 32 3.40 -8.68 19.97
C SER A 32 4.79 -8.77 20.60
N ALA A 33 5.75 -7.97 20.10
CA ALA A 33 7.04 -7.80 20.75
C ALA A 33 6.91 -7.18 22.15
N ALA A 34 6.03 -6.18 22.32
CA ALA A 34 5.74 -5.61 23.65
C ALA A 34 5.11 -6.64 24.61
N PHE A 35 4.18 -7.49 24.13
CA PHE A 35 3.57 -8.55 24.94
C PHE A 35 4.53 -9.70 25.26
N LEU A 36 5.43 -10.08 24.35
CA LEU A 36 6.50 -11.05 24.63
C LEU A 36 7.41 -10.60 25.78
N VAL A 37 7.47 -9.31 26.07
CA VAL A 37 8.24 -8.71 27.17
C VAL A 37 7.37 -8.49 28.41
N LEU A 38 6.13 -8.04 28.24
CA LEU A 38 5.20 -7.74 29.32
C LEU A 38 4.67 -9.00 30.01
N ILE A 39 4.38 -10.07 29.26
CA ILE A 39 3.82 -11.32 29.77
C ILE A 39 4.77 -12.03 30.75
N PRO A 40 6.08 -12.19 30.45
CA PRO A 40 7.03 -12.73 31.42
C PRO A 40 7.15 -11.86 32.68
N VAL A 41 7.14 -10.53 32.53
CA VAL A 41 7.22 -9.58 33.66
C VAL A 41 5.99 -9.69 34.56
N LEU A 42 4.79 -9.76 33.98
CA LEU A 42 3.54 -9.97 34.72
C LEU A 42 3.48 -11.37 35.35
N ALA A 43 3.91 -12.40 34.63
CA ALA A 43 3.97 -13.76 35.16
C ALA A 43 4.91 -13.84 36.38
N ILE A 44 6.05 -13.15 36.36
CA ILE A 44 6.96 -13.04 37.52
C ILE A 44 6.31 -12.26 38.67
N PHE A 45 5.58 -11.18 38.36
CA PHE A 45 4.86 -10.40 39.37
C PHE A 45 3.80 -11.23 40.12
N PHE A 46 2.99 -12.02 39.39
CA PHE A 46 1.95 -12.87 39.98
C PHE A 46 2.48 -14.18 40.62
N THR A 47 3.56 -14.76 40.11
CA THR A 47 4.15 -15.99 40.68
C THR A 47 5.09 -15.72 41.85
N GLY A 48 5.73 -14.55 41.90
CA GLY A 48 6.61 -14.11 43.00
C GLY A 48 5.88 -13.76 44.29
N GLU A 49 4.58 -13.45 44.21
CA GLU A 49 3.75 -13.08 45.36
C GLU A 49 3.38 -14.30 46.24
N SER A 50 3.47 -15.53 45.70
CA SER A 50 2.89 -16.70 46.37
C SER A 50 3.79 -17.35 47.44
N ARG A 51 5.13 -17.20 47.46
CA ARG A 51 5.95 -18.03 48.38
C ARG A 51 7.21 -17.45 49.03
N SER A 52 7.88 -16.44 48.49
CA SER A 52 9.11 -15.94 49.13
C SER A 52 9.51 -14.61 48.53
N GLY A 53 9.72 -13.59 49.36
CA GLY A 53 10.02 -12.22 48.95
C GLY A 53 11.05 -12.10 47.82
N PHE A 54 10.86 -11.04 47.04
CA PHE A 54 11.62 -10.70 45.83
C PHE A 54 13.15 -10.80 46.06
N THR A 55 13.82 -11.71 45.35
CA THR A 55 15.28 -11.84 45.42
C THR A 55 15.94 -10.85 44.46
N THR A 56 17.12 -10.33 44.81
CA THR A 56 17.84 -9.35 43.97
C THR A 56 18.05 -9.87 42.53
N GLY A 57 18.25 -11.18 42.36
CA GLY A 57 18.40 -11.84 41.06
C GLY A 57 17.15 -11.79 40.16
N SER A 58 15.94 -11.92 40.71
CA SER A 58 14.71 -11.82 39.91
C SER A 58 14.47 -10.41 39.39
N VAL A 59 14.90 -9.39 40.13
CA VAL A 59 14.84 -7.99 39.71
C VAL A 59 15.72 -7.76 38.50
N PHE A 60 17.00 -8.17 38.59
CA PHE A 60 17.96 -7.99 37.51
C PHE A 60 17.55 -8.75 36.26
N PHE A 61 16.96 -9.94 36.40
CA PHE A 61 16.41 -10.69 35.28
C PHE A 61 15.24 -9.95 34.60
N CYS A 62 14.30 -9.39 35.38
CA CYS A 62 13.20 -8.59 34.82
C CYS A 62 13.72 -7.34 34.09
N ILE A 63 14.69 -6.64 34.68
CA ILE A 63 15.33 -5.47 34.06
C ILE A 63 16.03 -5.88 32.76
N GLY A 64 16.74 -7.02 32.75
CA GLY A 64 17.39 -7.56 31.56
C GLY A 64 16.41 -7.90 30.44
N LEU A 65 15.28 -8.54 30.75
CA LEU A 65 14.22 -8.83 29.77
C LEU A 65 13.56 -7.57 29.23
N LEU A 66 13.28 -6.58 30.10
CA LEU A 66 12.75 -5.29 29.68
C LEU A 66 13.74 -4.57 28.75
N ALA A 67 15.03 -4.52 29.12
CA ALA A 67 16.07 -3.89 28.32
C ALA A 67 16.24 -4.58 26.94
N PHE A 68 16.25 -5.91 26.91
CA PHE A 68 16.29 -6.67 25.66
C PHE A 68 15.04 -6.43 24.81
N GLY A 69 13.86 -6.38 25.44
CA GLY A 69 12.60 -6.04 24.79
C GLY A 69 12.62 -4.68 24.11
N TRP A 70 13.07 -3.65 24.83
CA TRP A 70 13.23 -2.30 24.29
C TRP A 70 14.26 -2.24 23.17
N PHE A 71 15.38 -2.95 23.31
CA PHE A 71 16.38 -3.06 22.25
C PHE A 71 15.81 -3.70 20.99
N ALA A 72 15.14 -4.85 21.12
CA ALA A 72 14.50 -5.55 20.01
C ALA A 72 13.41 -4.68 19.34
N ALA A 73 12.59 -4.00 20.13
CA ALA A 73 11.60 -3.04 19.63
C ALA A 73 12.25 -1.86 18.89
N GLY A 74 13.35 -1.32 19.39
CA GLY A 74 14.12 -0.27 18.74
C GLY A 74 14.73 -0.71 17.41
N VAL A 75 15.32 -1.91 17.36
CA VAL A 75 15.83 -2.53 16.12
C VAL A 75 14.70 -2.77 15.13
N TYR A 76 13.56 -3.31 15.59
CA TYR A 76 12.40 -3.56 14.75
C TYR A 76 11.83 -2.25 14.19
N TRP A 77 11.69 -1.22 15.04
CA TRP A 77 11.25 0.10 14.64
C TRP A 77 12.17 0.68 13.55
N TYR A 78 13.48 0.65 13.77
CA TYR A 78 14.45 1.23 12.85
C TYR A 78 14.47 0.53 11.49
N ASN A 79 14.37 -0.79 11.46
CA ASN A 79 14.47 -1.56 10.23
C ASN A 79 13.16 -1.66 9.45
N TYR A 80 12.01 -1.67 10.13
CA TYR A 80 10.73 -1.98 9.50
C TYR A 80 9.69 -0.86 9.61
N LEU A 81 9.54 -0.24 10.78
CA LEU A 81 8.43 0.69 11.04
C LEU A 81 8.72 2.13 10.65
N ARG A 82 9.95 2.63 10.86
CA ARG A 82 10.30 4.03 10.55
C ARG A 82 10.02 4.38 9.08
N ALA A 83 10.13 3.36 8.22
CA ALA A 83 9.99 3.53 6.79
C ALA A 83 8.51 3.68 6.38
N THR A 84 7.59 3.13 7.17
CA THR A 84 6.17 3.06 6.83
C THR A 84 5.32 3.96 7.71
N GLU A 85 5.63 4.05 9.00
CA GLU A 85 4.92 4.85 10.00
C GLU A 85 5.48 6.27 10.13
N LEU A 86 4.67 7.19 10.68
CA LEU A 86 4.98 8.62 10.85
C LEU A 86 5.37 9.36 9.56
N THR A 87 5.04 8.81 8.41
CA THR A 87 5.30 9.43 7.10
C THR A 87 4.01 9.55 6.29
N ALA A 88 4.09 9.44 4.95
CA ALA A 88 2.92 9.55 4.10
C ALA A 88 2.04 8.30 4.24
N LEU A 89 0.71 8.48 4.32
CA LEU A 89 -0.26 7.39 4.50
C LEU A 89 -0.23 6.35 3.38
N CYS A 90 0.03 6.77 2.16
CA CYS A 90 0.28 5.90 1.03
C CYS A 90 1.03 6.69 -0.04
N ALA A 91 1.73 5.99 -0.93
CA ALA A 91 2.20 6.64 -2.15
C ALA A 91 0.99 6.87 -3.07
N ARG A 92 0.95 8.05 -3.70
CA ARG A 92 -0.06 8.44 -4.68
C ARG A 92 0.61 8.70 -6.02
N TYR A 93 0.00 8.17 -7.07
CA TYR A 93 0.47 8.34 -8.44
C TYR A 93 -0.66 8.94 -9.25
N ARG A 94 -0.42 10.09 -9.88
CA ARG A 94 -1.38 10.71 -10.79
C ARG A 94 -0.84 10.59 -12.22
N PHE A 95 -1.53 9.81 -13.03
CA PHE A 95 -1.24 9.66 -14.45
C PHE A 95 -2.09 10.65 -15.22
N ASN A 96 -1.47 11.71 -15.72
CA ASN A 96 -2.16 12.79 -16.40
C ASN A 96 -1.94 12.69 -17.91
N ARG A 97 -3.01 12.34 -18.64
CA ARG A 97 -2.95 12.16 -20.09
C ARG A 97 -2.77 13.47 -20.84
N THR A 98 -3.36 14.57 -20.36
CA THR A 98 -3.28 15.88 -21.02
C THR A 98 -1.86 16.44 -21.00
N THR A 99 -1.16 16.27 -19.88
CA THR A 99 0.24 16.72 -19.74
C THR A 99 1.27 15.65 -20.13
N ARG A 100 0.82 14.41 -20.40
CA ARG A 100 1.68 13.22 -20.63
C ARG A 100 2.73 13.02 -19.53
N LYS A 101 2.34 13.30 -18.28
CA LYS A 101 3.20 13.22 -17.10
C LYS A 101 2.61 12.36 -16.01
N VAL A 102 3.50 11.77 -15.22
CA VAL A 102 3.19 10.99 -14.02
C VAL A 102 3.71 11.75 -12.81
N TYR A 103 2.80 12.18 -11.95
CA TYR A 103 3.12 12.88 -10.71
C TYR A 103 3.12 11.87 -9.56
N VAL A 104 4.21 11.84 -8.81
CA VAL A 104 4.43 10.87 -7.75
C VAL A 104 4.58 11.58 -6.42
N LEU A 105 3.77 11.16 -5.44
CA LEU A 105 3.93 11.54 -4.05
C LEU A 105 4.34 10.32 -3.23
N ARG A 106 5.49 10.43 -2.57
CA ARG A 106 6.00 9.40 -1.65
C ARG A 106 7.00 10.02 -0.66
N PRO A 107 7.23 9.36 0.49
CA PRO A 107 8.22 9.82 1.46
C PRO A 107 9.63 9.96 0.86
N ARG A 108 10.42 10.91 1.39
CA ARG A 108 11.81 11.16 0.95
C ARG A 108 12.71 9.93 0.98
N GLN A 109 12.54 9.08 1.99
CA GLN A 109 13.31 7.84 2.13
C GLN A 109 13.07 6.81 1.01
N PHE A 110 11.97 6.94 0.27
CA PHE A 110 11.68 6.12 -0.91
C PHE A 110 11.92 6.87 -2.21
N GLY A 111 12.76 7.92 -2.20
CA GLY A 111 13.08 8.73 -3.38
C GLY A 111 12.26 10.00 -3.53
N GLY A 112 11.30 10.26 -2.64
CA GLY A 112 10.58 11.53 -2.56
C GLY A 112 9.66 11.83 -3.74
N ASN A 113 9.11 13.04 -3.75
CA ASN A 113 8.18 13.52 -4.75
C ASN A 113 8.90 13.76 -6.09
N VAL A 114 8.33 13.26 -7.19
CA VAL A 114 8.94 13.38 -8.52
C VAL A 114 7.86 13.53 -9.60
N VAL A 115 8.24 14.17 -10.71
CA VAL A 115 7.43 14.27 -11.92
C VAL A 115 8.18 13.56 -13.04
N LEU A 116 7.50 12.64 -13.70
CA LEU A 116 8.09 11.75 -14.70
C LEU A 116 7.35 11.88 -16.02
N ASP A 117 8.07 11.77 -17.13
CA ASP A 117 7.46 11.80 -18.45
C ASP A 117 6.87 10.43 -18.79
N TRP A 118 5.62 10.39 -19.24
CA TRP A 118 4.95 9.14 -19.58
C TRP A 118 5.65 8.41 -20.74
N ASP A 119 6.14 9.14 -21.74
CA ASP A 119 6.69 8.54 -22.96
C ASP A 119 7.97 7.71 -22.73
N ARG A 120 8.62 7.89 -21.56
CA ARG A 120 9.82 7.14 -21.15
C ARG A 120 9.51 5.90 -20.33
N VAL A 121 8.25 5.66 -19.96
CA VAL A 121 7.89 4.58 -19.05
C VAL A 121 8.08 3.22 -19.71
N GLN A 122 8.71 2.30 -18.98
CA GLN A 122 8.80 0.90 -19.32
C GLN A 122 8.02 0.10 -18.29
N ALA A 123 6.98 -0.59 -18.74
CA ALA A 123 6.17 -1.42 -17.88
C ALA A 123 6.73 -2.84 -17.80
N HIS A 124 6.88 -3.33 -16.58
CA HIS A 124 7.21 -4.71 -16.30
C HIS A 124 6.07 -5.33 -15.49
N PRO A 125 4.96 -5.74 -16.15
CA PRO A 125 3.77 -6.27 -15.48
C PRO A 125 3.99 -7.63 -14.79
N TYR A 126 5.06 -8.34 -15.17
CA TYR A 126 5.46 -9.62 -14.60
C TYR A 126 6.66 -9.52 -13.66
N TRP A 127 7.09 -8.30 -13.32
CA TRP A 127 8.34 -8.12 -12.60
C TRP A 127 8.27 -8.75 -11.20
N ARG A 128 9.37 -9.41 -10.82
CA ARG A 128 9.56 -9.99 -9.49
C ARG A 128 10.95 -9.61 -9.00
N ALA A 129 11.05 -9.22 -7.73
CA ALA A 129 12.31 -8.86 -7.12
C ALA A 129 13.25 -10.08 -7.14
N PRO A 130 14.45 -10.00 -7.75
CA PRO A 130 15.39 -11.10 -7.71
C PRO A 130 15.81 -11.37 -6.26
N GLY A 131 15.59 -12.59 -5.78
CA GLY A 131 16.16 -13.01 -4.50
C GLY A 131 17.67 -13.22 -4.66
N GLY A 132 18.48 -12.29 -4.15
CA GLY A 132 19.94 -12.48 -4.03
C GLY A 132 20.75 -12.48 -5.33
N LEU A 133 20.16 -12.18 -6.49
CA LEU A 133 20.91 -12.06 -7.75
C LEU A 133 21.61 -10.70 -7.83
N LYS A 134 22.94 -10.72 -7.84
CA LYS A 134 23.75 -9.56 -8.28
C LYS A 134 23.41 -9.30 -9.74
N LEU A 135 22.86 -8.12 -10.01
CA LEU A 135 22.49 -7.69 -11.37
C LEU A 135 23.76 -7.20 -12.08
N GLU A 136 24.32 -8.04 -12.95
CA GLU A 136 25.19 -7.52 -14.00
C GLU A 136 24.34 -6.87 -15.11
N PRO A 137 24.85 -5.85 -15.83
CA PRO A 137 24.13 -5.21 -16.94
C PRO A 137 23.87 -6.20 -18.09
N GLY A 138 22.67 -6.16 -18.70
CA GLY A 138 22.33 -6.95 -19.91
C GLY A 138 21.49 -8.23 -19.69
N PHE A 139 21.39 -8.73 -18.46
CA PHE A 139 20.69 -10.00 -18.14
C PHE A 139 19.15 -9.91 -18.10
N GLN A 140 18.59 -8.73 -18.36
CA GLN A 140 17.14 -8.47 -18.25
C GLN A 140 16.33 -9.23 -19.31
N HIS A 141 16.93 -9.48 -20.48
CA HIS A 141 16.26 -10.04 -21.65
C HIS A 141 16.39 -11.55 -21.81
N ASP A 142 17.22 -12.23 -21.02
CA ASP A 142 17.41 -13.69 -21.08
C ASP A 142 16.10 -14.44 -20.71
N PRO A 143 15.53 -15.25 -21.61
CA PRO A 143 14.33 -16.05 -21.37
C PRO A 143 14.46 -17.06 -20.22
N GLN A 144 15.61 -17.72 -20.09
CA GLN A 144 15.81 -18.78 -19.09
C GLN A 144 15.94 -18.20 -17.68
N LEU A 145 16.66 -17.08 -17.53
CA LEU A 145 16.70 -16.33 -16.29
C LEU A 145 15.35 -15.66 -15.96
N ARG A 146 14.53 -15.35 -16.97
CA ARG A 146 13.15 -14.87 -16.76
C ARG A 146 12.27 -15.98 -16.19
N GLU A 147 12.38 -17.21 -16.68
CA GLU A 147 11.69 -18.38 -16.14
C GLU A 147 12.21 -18.80 -14.76
N ALA A 148 13.53 -18.80 -14.55
CA ALA A 148 14.12 -19.07 -13.24
C ALA A 148 13.69 -18.02 -12.19
N ARG A 149 13.66 -16.72 -12.55
CA ARG A 149 13.06 -15.67 -11.70
C ARG A 149 11.58 -15.93 -11.46
N ALA A 150 10.85 -16.36 -12.49
CA ALA A 150 9.43 -16.68 -12.34
C ALA A 150 9.17 -17.83 -11.37
N ASN A 151 10.07 -18.81 -11.31
CA ASN A 151 9.92 -20.00 -10.47
C ASN A 151 10.53 -19.82 -9.07
N ALA A 152 11.54 -18.96 -8.91
CA ALA A 152 12.31 -18.83 -7.66
C ALA A 152 12.10 -17.52 -6.88
N SER A 153 11.21 -16.60 -7.27
CA SER A 153 11.18 -15.26 -6.66
C SER A 153 9.82 -14.58 -6.42
N GLY A 154 9.79 -13.86 -5.29
CA GLY A 154 8.92 -12.75 -4.90
C GLY A 154 9.20 -12.31 -3.45
N GLY A 155 10.47 -12.37 -3.03
CA GLY A 155 10.87 -12.29 -1.62
C GLY A 155 10.21 -13.41 -0.79
N PHE A 156 10.19 -13.26 0.53
CA PHE A 156 9.52 -14.19 1.45
C PHE A 156 8.01 -14.37 1.14
N MET A 157 7.37 -13.42 0.44
CA MET A 157 5.91 -13.39 0.21
C MET A 157 5.47 -13.78 -1.21
N MET A 158 6.40 -14.06 -2.13
CA MET A 158 6.10 -14.47 -3.52
C MET A 158 5.16 -13.54 -4.31
N THR A 159 5.11 -12.24 -4.01
CA THR A 159 4.16 -11.28 -4.61
C THR A 159 4.66 -10.72 -5.95
N ARG A 160 3.78 -10.71 -6.97
CA ARG A 160 3.99 -10.03 -8.27
C ARG A 160 3.26 -8.70 -8.27
N GLY A 161 3.82 -7.63 -8.83
CA GLY A 161 3.13 -6.32 -8.92
C GLY A 161 3.49 -5.60 -10.21
N LEU A 162 2.72 -4.58 -10.59
CA LEU A 162 3.09 -3.72 -11.72
C LEU A 162 4.28 -2.86 -11.32
N LEU A 163 5.42 -3.10 -11.96
CA LEU A 163 6.57 -2.24 -11.88
C LEU A 163 6.61 -1.31 -13.09
N LEU A 164 6.66 -0.01 -12.85
CA LEU A 164 6.96 1.00 -13.85
C LEU A 164 8.39 1.48 -13.66
N TYR A 165 9.18 1.41 -14.72
CA TYR A 165 10.59 1.78 -14.73
C TYR A 165 10.80 2.95 -15.69
N TRP A 166 11.56 3.95 -15.25
CA TRP A 166 12.05 5.03 -16.10
C TRP A 166 13.57 4.87 -16.21
N PRO A 167 14.11 4.71 -17.42
CA PRO A 167 15.55 4.65 -17.62
C PRO A 167 16.20 6.01 -17.32
N PRO A 168 17.50 6.05 -17.02
CA PRO A 168 18.22 7.31 -16.84
C PRO A 168 18.08 8.19 -18.09
N LEU A 169 18.13 9.51 -17.89
CA LEU A 169 18.05 10.48 -18.98
C LEU A 169 19.21 10.35 -19.96
N ASP A 170 20.38 10.01 -19.43
CA ASP A 170 21.60 9.72 -20.16
C ASP A 170 22.07 8.32 -19.75
N ALA A 171 22.26 7.44 -20.73
CA ALA A 171 22.66 6.05 -20.48
C ALA A 171 24.09 5.96 -19.94
N ASP A 172 24.93 6.94 -20.27
CA ASP A 172 26.34 6.98 -19.89
C ASP A 172 26.58 7.76 -18.58
N ASP A 173 25.55 8.34 -17.96
CA ASP A 173 25.68 9.03 -16.68
C ASP A 173 25.90 8.02 -15.54
N PRO A 174 27.08 8.02 -14.88
CA PRO A 174 27.33 7.12 -13.76
C PRO A 174 26.42 7.37 -12.56
N LYS A 175 25.83 8.57 -12.45
CA LYS A 175 24.85 8.90 -11.41
C LYS A 175 23.42 8.49 -11.78
N ARG A 176 23.21 7.99 -13.01
CA ARG A 176 21.93 7.52 -13.56
C ARG A 176 20.78 8.49 -13.28
N LYS A 177 21.02 9.79 -13.48
CA LYS A 177 20.02 10.82 -13.17
C LYS A 177 18.74 10.62 -13.96
N GLY A 178 17.62 10.79 -13.27
CA GLY A 178 16.28 10.66 -13.85
C GLY A 178 15.83 9.21 -14.08
N GLU A 179 16.60 8.23 -13.59
CA GLU A 179 16.13 6.85 -13.41
C GLU A 179 15.14 6.78 -12.25
N GLU A 180 14.05 6.06 -12.43
CA GLU A 180 13.02 5.92 -11.41
C GLU A 180 12.32 4.56 -11.46
N LEU A 181 11.82 4.09 -10.31
CA LEU A 181 11.14 2.82 -10.18
C LEU A 181 9.93 2.93 -9.25
N LEU A 182 8.76 2.54 -9.76
CA LEU A 182 7.49 2.63 -9.04
C LEU A 182 6.72 1.32 -9.05
N TRP A 183 6.22 0.97 -7.86
CA TRP A 183 5.23 -0.08 -7.70
C TRP A 183 3.83 0.51 -7.70
N VAL A 184 3.05 0.10 -8.68
CA VAL A 184 1.69 0.59 -8.92
C VAL A 184 0.74 -0.60 -8.86
N GLY A 185 -0.54 -0.35 -8.63
CA GLY A 185 -1.52 -1.42 -8.77
C GLY A 185 -1.66 -2.27 -7.53
N GLN A 186 -2.30 -3.43 -7.68
CA GLN A 186 -2.39 -4.44 -6.64
C GLN A 186 -1.27 -5.45 -6.84
N TRP A 187 -0.95 -6.17 -5.79
CA TRP A 187 -0.27 -7.43 -5.99
C TRP A 187 -1.17 -8.33 -6.86
N GLN A 188 -0.53 -8.99 -7.83
CA GLN A 188 -1.08 -9.96 -8.77
C GLN A 188 -1.94 -9.40 -9.92
N SER A 189 -2.22 -8.09 -9.97
CA SER A 189 -2.99 -7.44 -11.05
C SER A 189 -2.13 -6.71 -12.08
N GLY A 190 -0.83 -7.01 -12.17
CA GLY A 190 0.12 -6.18 -12.91
C GLY A 190 -0.22 -5.94 -14.39
N ILE A 191 -0.76 -6.95 -15.08
CA ILE A 191 -1.17 -6.86 -16.49
C ILE A 191 -2.41 -5.98 -16.64
N SER A 192 -3.44 -6.27 -15.86
CA SER A 192 -4.73 -5.58 -15.98
C SER A 192 -4.62 -4.11 -15.58
N ASP A 193 -3.81 -3.81 -14.56
CA ASP A 193 -3.53 -2.44 -14.16
C ASP A 193 -2.71 -1.70 -15.22
N TRP A 194 -1.71 -2.35 -15.82
CA TRP A 194 -0.92 -1.74 -16.90
C TRP A 194 -1.79 -1.42 -18.11
N GLU A 195 -2.57 -2.39 -18.60
CA GLU A 195 -3.44 -2.18 -19.76
C GLU A 195 -4.47 -1.09 -19.51
N TYR A 196 -5.03 -1.03 -18.30
CA TYR A 196 -5.95 0.01 -17.91
C TYR A 196 -5.29 1.40 -17.94
N ILE A 197 -4.15 1.56 -17.27
CA ILE A 197 -3.43 2.83 -17.20
C ILE A 197 -2.96 3.24 -18.61
N ARG A 198 -2.41 2.31 -19.39
CA ARG A 198 -1.92 2.56 -20.75
C ARG A 198 -3.04 3.04 -21.67
N ARG A 199 -4.15 2.30 -21.76
CA ARG A 199 -5.30 2.70 -22.59
C ARG A 199 -5.86 4.05 -22.17
N PHE A 200 -5.96 4.31 -20.86
CA PHE A 200 -6.36 5.63 -20.38
C PHE A 200 -5.39 6.74 -20.84
N MET A 201 -4.08 6.52 -20.74
CA MET A 201 -3.07 7.51 -21.09
C MET A 201 -2.93 7.76 -22.59
N GLU A 202 -3.19 6.75 -23.41
CA GLU A 202 -3.02 6.79 -24.87
C GLU A 202 -4.33 7.12 -25.61
N GLU A 203 -5.41 6.43 -25.28
CA GLU A 203 -6.69 6.49 -26.00
C GLU A 203 -7.73 7.36 -25.27
N GLY A 204 -7.55 7.55 -23.96
CA GLY A 204 -8.38 8.42 -23.14
C GLY A 204 -9.45 7.70 -22.32
N MET A 205 -10.27 8.48 -21.64
CA MET A 205 -11.24 7.99 -20.64
C MET A 205 -12.28 7.03 -21.21
N ASN A 206 -12.72 7.25 -22.46
CA ASN A 206 -13.77 6.44 -23.08
C ASN A 206 -13.28 5.06 -23.55
N ALA A 207 -11.96 4.85 -23.62
CA ALA A 207 -11.34 3.61 -24.05
C ALA A 207 -11.20 2.57 -22.92
N VAL A 208 -11.42 2.99 -21.67
CA VAL A 208 -11.33 2.13 -20.49
C VAL A 208 -12.70 1.92 -19.87
N PRO A 209 -12.96 0.74 -19.28
CA PRO A 209 -14.21 0.52 -18.57
C PRO A 209 -14.32 1.49 -17.40
N LYS A 210 -15.51 2.05 -17.24
CA LYS A 210 -15.79 3.01 -16.18
C LYS A 210 -15.56 2.36 -14.81
N PRO A 211 -14.82 2.99 -13.89
CA PRO A 211 -14.65 2.46 -12.55
C PRO A 211 -15.98 2.38 -11.79
N GLU A 212 -16.21 1.24 -11.15
CA GLU A 212 -17.29 1.02 -10.20
C GLU A 212 -16.94 1.60 -8.82
N ALA A 213 -17.95 1.75 -7.95
CA ALA A 213 -17.76 2.21 -6.56
C ALA A 213 -16.73 1.35 -5.79
N SER A 214 -16.68 0.04 -6.10
CA SER A 214 -15.77 -0.95 -5.52
C SER A 214 -14.30 -0.75 -5.95
N HIS A 215 -14.02 0.04 -6.98
CA HIS A 215 -12.65 0.35 -7.40
C HIS A 215 -12.10 1.59 -6.71
N TYR A 216 -12.96 2.44 -6.16
CA TYR A 216 -12.54 3.66 -5.49
C TYR A 216 -12.04 3.38 -4.07
N ARG A 217 -10.84 3.89 -3.82
CA ARG A 217 -10.19 3.88 -2.51
C ARG A 217 -10.45 5.22 -1.82
N ARG A 218 -10.67 5.17 -0.50
CA ARG A 218 -10.85 6.38 0.30
C ARG A 218 -9.59 7.23 0.32
N LYS A 219 -9.77 8.52 0.03
CA LYS A 219 -8.80 9.59 0.26
C LYS A 219 -8.83 10.01 1.73
N GLY A 220 -7.66 10.31 2.28
CA GLY A 220 -7.54 10.71 3.67
C GLY A 220 -7.55 9.54 4.66
N ARG A 221 -7.86 9.86 5.92
CA ARG A 221 -7.84 8.91 7.04
C ARG A 221 -9.20 8.26 7.19
N SER A 222 -9.22 6.93 7.28
CA SER A 222 -10.42 6.15 7.58
C SER A 222 -10.67 6.09 9.09
N SER A 223 -11.95 6.10 9.49
CA SER A 223 -12.37 5.70 10.84
C SER A 223 -12.38 4.18 10.98
N LEU A 224 -12.48 3.69 12.22
CA LEU A 224 -12.57 2.26 12.52
C LEU A 224 -13.71 1.56 11.74
N MET A 225 -14.92 2.15 11.77
CA MET A 225 -16.05 1.57 11.05
C MET A 225 -15.91 1.67 9.53
N GLN A 226 -15.19 2.68 9.02
CA GLN A 226 -14.91 2.77 7.60
C GLN A 226 -13.96 1.67 7.15
N HIS A 227 -12.91 1.37 7.94
CA HIS A 227 -12.06 0.21 7.68
C HIS A 227 -12.84 -1.10 7.78
N TYR A 228 -13.68 -1.26 8.80
CA TYR A 228 -14.51 -2.47 8.94
C TYR A 228 -15.41 -2.68 7.73
N TRP A 229 -16.08 -1.61 7.29
CA TRP A 229 -16.91 -1.65 6.10
C TRP A 229 -16.08 -1.95 4.84
N GLU A 230 -14.91 -1.32 4.74
CA GLU A 230 -14.10 -1.39 3.53
C GLU A 230 -13.40 -2.73 3.36
N ASP A 231 -12.79 -3.25 4.42
CA ASP A 231 -11.89 -4.40 4.37
C ASP A 231 -12.62 -5.71 4.65
N GLU A 232 -13.72 -5.70 5.42
CA GLU A 232 -14.46 -6.90 5.82
C GLU A 232 -15.85 -6.98 5.15
N MET A 233 -16.68 -5.93 5.25
CA MET A 233 -18.09 -6.04 4.80
C MET A 233 -18.23 -6.03 3.28
N ASP A 234 -17.58 -5.08 2.60
CA ASP A 234 -17.76 -4.87 1.16
C ASP A 234 -17.31 -6.06 0.29
N PRO A 235 -16.18 -6.73 0.57
CA PRO A 235 -15.81 -7.96 -0.14
C PRO A 235 -16.83 -9.08 0.03
N GLU A 236 -17.36 -9.28 1.24
CA GLU A 236 -18.35 -10.33 1.51
C GLU A 236 -19.69 -10.06 0.82
N ILE A 237 -20.17 -8.81 0.87
CA ILE A 237 -21.39 -8.40 0.17
C ILE A 237 -21.23 -8.62 -1.35
N ARG A 238 -20.07 -8.25 -1.91
CA ARG A 238 -19.80 -8.49 -3.34
C ARG A 238 -19.71 -9.96 -3.68
N GLN A 239 -19.11 -10.78 -2.81
CA GLN A 239 -19.06 -12.21 -3.02
C GLN A 239 -20.48 -12.80 -3.05
N ALA A 240 -21.36 -12.35 -2.16
CA ALA A 240 -22.77 -12.73 -2.16
C ALA A 240 -23.52 -12.26 -3.43
N GLU A 241 -23.26 -11.04 -3.91
CA GLU A 241 -23.80 -10.53 -5.18
C GLU A 241 -23.36 -11.39 -6.37
N LEU A 242 -22.08 -11.76 -6.44
CA LEU A 242 -21.53 -12.61 -7.50
C LEU A 242 -22.11 -14.03 -7.48
N LEU A 243 -22.47 -14.53 -6.30
CA LEU A 243 -23.15 -15.82 -6.12
C LEU A 243 -24.65 -15.74 -6.41
N GLY A 244 -25.17 -14.55 -6.72
CA GLY A 244 -26.59 -14.33 -7.04
C GLY A 244 -27.50 -14.37 -5.81
N GLU A 245 -26.98 -14.05 -4.62
CA GLU A 245 -27.81 -14.01 -3.42
C GLU A 245 -28.89 -12.90 -3.53
N PRO A 246 -30.15 -13.18 -3.16
CA PRO A 246 -31.23 -12.20 -3.27
C PRO A 246 -31.14 -11.05 -2.25
N ASP A 247 -30.42 -11.23 -1.14
CA ASP A 247 -30.14 -10.17 -0.17
C ASP A 247 -28.66 -10.20 0.27
N PRO A 248 -27.76 -9.68 -0.57
CA PRO A 248 -26.32 -9.75 -0.33
C PRO A 248 -25.87 -8.92 0.88
N ARG A 249 -26.69 -7.97 1.33
CA ARG A 249 -26.43 -7.20 2.55
C ARG A 249 -26.62 -8.01 3.83
N ARG A 250 -27.25 -9.18 3.73
CA ARG A 250 -27.33 -10.18 4.80
C ARG A 250 -26.22 -11.22 4.74
N ALA A 251 -25.20 -11.02 3.91
CA ALA A 251 -24.00 -11.86 3.87
C ALA A 251 -23.59 -12.23 5.30
N LYS A 252 -23.60 -13.53 5.59
CA LYS A 252 -23.43 -14.03 6.96
C LYS A 252 -21.97 -14.01 7.34
N ILE A 253 -21.57 -12.90 7.92
CA ILE A 253 -20.25 -12.81 8.54
C ILE A 253 -20.30 -13.61 9.82
N SER A 254 -19.48 -14.65 9.91
CA SER A 254 -19.37 -15.47 11.12
C SER A 254 -19.00 -14.60 12.32
N LEU A 255 -19.40 -15.00 13.54
CA LEU A 255 -19.04 -14.24 14.74
C LEU A 255 -17.51 -14.09 14.86
N ILE A 256 -16.77 -15.13 14.48
CA ILE A 256 -15.30 -15.11 14.43
C ILE A 256 -14.83 -14.10 13.39
N GLY A 257 -15.41 -14.09 12.18
CA GLY A 257 -15.10 -13.11 11.13
C GLY A 257 -15.42 -11.66 11.53
N ARG A 258 -16.37 -11.42 12.44
CA ARG A 258 -16.64 -10.07 12.97
C ARG A 258 -15.68 -9.65 14.06
N LEU A 259 -15.30 -10.57 14.94
CA LEU A 259 -14.52 -10.24 16.14
C LEU A 259 -13.01 -10.27 15.89
N LEU A 260 -12.54 -11.22 15.07
CA LEU A 260 -11.12 -11.40 14.79
C LEU A 260 -10.46 -10.14 14.19
N PRO A 261 -11.11 -9.38 13.27
CA PRO A 261 -10.49 -8.19 12.68
C PRO A 261 -10.46 -6.97 13.62
N LEU A 262 -11.31 -6.89 14.65
CA LEU A 262 -11.48 -5.67 15.47
C LEU A 262 -10.15 -5.11 16.02
N PRO A 263 -9.23 -5.92 16.58
CA PRO A 263 -7.92 -5.44 16.99
C PRO A 263 -7.11 -4.87 15.82
N PHE A 264 -7.14 -5.54 14.65
CA PHE A 264 -6.45 -5.09 13.44
C PHE A 264 -6.97 -3.75 12.94
N LEU A 265 -8.30 -3.57 12.96
CA LEU A 265 -8.95 -2.34 12.50
C LEU A 265 -8.58 -1.15 13.39
N PHE A 266 -8.50 -1.35 14.71
CA PHE A 266 -8.07 -0.31 15.65
C PHE A 266 -6.61 0.09 15.38
N LEU A 267 -5.73 -0.88 15.22
CA LEU A 267 -4.30 -0.62 14.99
C LEU A 267 -4.04 -0.01 13.60
N ASN A 268 -4.77 -0.46 12.57
CA ASN A 268 -4.75 0.17 11.25
C ASN A 268 -5.18 1.63 11.35
N SER A 269 -6.30 1.91 12.03
CA SER A 269 -6.77 3.28 12.25
C SER A 269 -5.70 4.13 12.94
N LEU A 270 -5.10 3.63 14.02
CA LEU A 270 -4.02 4.32 14.73
C LEU A 270 -2.82 4.60 13.81
N GLY A 271 -2.37 3.61 13.04
CA GLY A 271 -1.28 3.78 12.05
C GLY A 271 -1.60 4.86 11.00
N GLN A 272 -2.86 4.96 10.56
CA GLN A 272 -3.26 6.03 9.64
C GLN A 272 -3.23 7.42 10.29
N TRP A 273 -3.58 7.51 11.57
CA TRP A 273 -3.61 8.77 12.31
C TRP A 273 -2.21 9.30 12.60
N LEU A 274 -1.26 8.39 12.83
CA LEU A 274 0.16 8.70 12.97
C LEU A 274 0.78 9.23 11.68
N CYS A 275 0.09 9.10 10.54
CA CYS A 275 0.63 9.45 9.23
C CYS A 275 -0.10 10.64 8.61
N TYR A 276 0.60 11.35 7.74
CA TYR A 276 0.02 12.48 7.01
C TYR A 276 -0.52 12.04 5.66
N TRP A 277 -1.60 12.68 5.21
CA TRP A 277 -2.11 12.49 3.86
C TRP A 277 -1.29 13.34 2.87
N PRO A 278 -0.58 12.75 1.90
CA PRO A 278 0.21 13.53 0.95
C PRO A 278 -0.72 14.20 -0.08
N THR A 279 -0.53 15.49 -0.32
CA THR A 279 -1.28 16.28 -1.31
C THR A 279 -0.35 16.77 -2.42
N PHE A 280 -0.90 16.91 -3.63
CA PHE A 280 -0.12 17.38 -4.78
C PHE A 280 0.20 18.88 -4.64
N PRO A 281 1.46 19.31 -4.83
CA PRO A 281 1.81 20.72 -4.85
C PRO A 281 1.05 21.49 -5.93
N LYS A 282 0.46 22.64 -5.59
CA LYS A 282 -0.25 23.50 -6.55
C LYS A 282 0.64 23.95 -7.73
N ALA A 283 1.95 24.11 -7.48
CA ALA A 283 2.93 24.50 -8.49
C ALA A 283 3.02 23.49 -9.66
N TRP A 284 2.62 22.25 -9.46
CA TRP A 284 2.64 21.23 -10.51
C TRP A 284 1.47 21.36 -11.49
N ASN A 285 0.39 22.05 -11.11
CA ASN A 285 -0.86 22.14 -11.88
C ASN A 285 -1.32 20.77 -12.41
N SER A 286 -1.11 19.73 -11.60
CA SER A 286 -1.32 18.34 -12.00
C SER A 286 -2.81 17.97 -12.09
N ASP A 287 -3.68 18.83 -11.56
CA ASP A 287 -5.14 18.77 -11.58
C ASP A 287 -5.76 19.46 -12.81
N CYS A 288 -4.93 20.08 -13.66
CA CYS A 288 -5.38 20.83 -14.85
C CYS A 288 -6.45 21.90 -14.50
N GLY A 289 -6.29 22.55 -13.34
CA GLY A 289 -7.21 23.60 -12.87
C GLY A 289 -8.50 23.10 -12.21
N GLN A 290 -8.66 21.79 -12.01
CA GLN A 290 -9.83 21.23 -11.33
C GLN A 290 -9.63 21.20 -9.81
N LYS A 291 -10.41 21.98 -9.06
CA LYS A 291 -10.28 22.05 -7.59
C LYS A 291 -10.84 20.79 -6.93
N ARG A 292 -10.04 20.15 -6.07
CA ARG A 292 -10.31 18.78 -5.59
C ARG A 292 -10.37 18.59 -4.07
N ARG A 293 -11.19 17.64 -3.58
CA ARG A 293 -11.40 17.20 -2.18
C ARG A 293 -10.38 16.15 -1.75
N GLU A 294 -9.52 16.50 -0.82
CA GLU A 294 -8.48 15.60 -0.30
C GLU A 294 -8.97 14.55 0.73
N ASP A 295 -10.28 14.27 0.78
CA ASP A 295 -10.92 13.36 1.74
C ASP A 295 -12.20 12.72 1.15
N GLY A 296 -12.55 11.49 1.54
CA GLY A 296 -13.76 10.78 1.07
C GLY A 296 -13.52 9.70 0.01
N ILE A 297 -14.59 9.15 -0.58
CA ILE A 297 -14.53 8.10 -1.62
C ILE A 297 -15.11 8.63 -2.91
N GLY A 298 -14.46 8.28 -4.03
CA GLY A 298 -15.02 8.48 -5.36
C GLY A 298 -14.46 9.70 -6.09
N PRO A 299 -14.90 9.91 -7.35
CA PRO A 299 -14.59 11.11 -8.11
C PRO A 299 -15.38 12.28 -7.54
N GLU A 300 -14.81 13.48 -7.60
CA GLU A 300 -15.22 14.60 -6.76
C GLU A 300 -16.25 15.55 -7.37
N GLU A 301 -16.64 15.32 -8.61
CA GLU A 301 -17.82 15.96 -9.22
C GLU A 301 -18.95 14.93 -9.34
N PRO A 302 -20.23 15.31 -9.11
CA PRO A 302 -21.32 14.45 -9.51
C PRO A 302 -21.18 14.26 -11.02
N LEU A 303 -21.10 12.99 -11.45
CA LEU A 303 -21.04 12.59 -12.86
C LEU A 303 -22.04 13.42 -13.68
N ARG A 304 -21.60 14.50 -14.31
CA ARG A 304 -22.40 15.22 -15.31
C ARG A 304 -22.34 14.40 -16.58
N TRP A 305 -23.10 13.33 -16.60
CA TRP A 305 -23.43 12.65 -17.83
C TRP A 305 -24.22 13.65 -18.68
N LYS A 306 -23.61 14.14 -19.77
CA LYS A 306 -24.42 14.66 -20.87
C LYS A 306 -25.19 13.45 -21.40
N VAL A 307 -26.50 13.45 -21.18
CA VAL A 307 -27.40 12.53 -21.87
C VAL A 307 -27.15 12.74 -23.37
N PRO A 308 -26.84 11.70 -24.16
CA PRO A 308 -26.83 11.85 -25.61
C PRO A 308 -28.23 12.30 -26.03
N ALA A 309 -28.28 13.40 -26.79
CA ALA A 309 -29.51 13.94 -27.36
C ALA A 309 -30.20 12.92 -28.28
#